data_AF-A0A419FJR4-F1
#
_entry.id   AF-A0A419FJR4-F1
#
_cell.length_a   1.000
_cell.length_b   1.000
_cell.length_c   1.000
_cell.angle_alpha   90.00
_cell.angle_beta   90.00
_cell.angle_gamma   90.00
#
_symmetry.space_group_name_H-M   'P 1'
#
loop_
_entity.id
_entity.type
_entity.pdbx_description
1 polymer ?
#
loop_
_entity_poly.entity_id
_entity_poly.type
_entity_poly.pdbx_seq_one_letter_code
_entity_poly.pdbx_strand_id
1 'polypeptide(L)'
;MDVLPDLATRPMTVGRSRWLGRGLMAVAALVAAWWLRRLVRRPLISLLLAPALLPAVVLGLWAGFTLNVMDWDEPADFLGDEGSAA
;
A
#
# COMPACT_ATOMS: atom_id res chain seq x y z
N MET A 1 22.85 -0.39 8.78
CA MET A 1 21.38 -0.50 8.83
C MET A 1 20.86 0.88 8.45
N ASP A 2 21.10 1.31 7.20
CA ASP A 2 21.02 2.72 6.77
C ASP A 2 20.25 2.82 5.44
N VAL A 3 19.14 2.09 5.34
CA VAL A 3 18.26 2.11 4.16
C VAL A 3 17.04 3.02 4.39
N LEU A 4 16.82 3.44 5.64
CA LEU A 4 15.71 4.31 6.03
C LEU A 4 15.84 5.79 5.58
N PRO A 5 17.04 6.43 5.55
CA PRO A 5 17.11 7.85 5.15
C PRO A 5 16.90 8.07 3.65
N ASP A 6 17.21 7.08 2.81
CA ASP A 6 17.17 7.20 1.33
C ASP A 6 15.75 7.04 0.73
N LEU A 7 14.82 6.44 1.50
CA LEU A 7 13.40 6.39 1.14
C LEU A 7 12.66 7.69 1.47
N ALA A 8 13.15 8.46 2.45
CA ALA A 8 12.53 9.71 2.87
C ALA A 8 12.96 10.92 2.02
N THR A 9 14.13 10.85 1.38
CA THR A 9 14.73 11.98 0.65
C THR A 9 14.63 11.88 -0.88
N ARG A 10 14.33 10.69 -1.44
CA ARG A 10 14.13 10.56 -2.89
C ARG A 10 12.69 10.91 -3.28
N PRO A 11 12.48 11.69 -4.35
CA PRO A 11 11.16 12.02 -4.83
C PRO A 11 10.35 10.74 -5.12
N MET A 12 9.09 10.74 -4.68
CA MET A 12 8.16 9.64 -4.91
C MET A 12 7.84 9.65 -6.41
N THR A 13 8.27 8.62 -7.16
CA THR A 13 7.94 8.50 -8.58
C THR A 13 6.65 7.71 -8.76
N VAL A 14 5.91 7.99 -9.83
CA VAL A 14 4.67 7.27 -10.18
C VAL A 14 4.89 5.75 -10.28
N GLY A 15 6.06 5.34 -10.76
CA GLY A 15 6.43 3.92 -10.82
C GLY A 15 6.58 3.27 -9.43
N ARG A 16 7.13 4.01 -8.46
CA ARG A 16 7.36 3.53 -7.09
C ARG A 16 6.05 3.48 -6.29
N SER A 17 5.17 4.46 -6.43
CA SER A 17 3.84 4.45 -5.80
C SER A 17 2.99 3.28 -6.28
N ARG A 18 2.96 3.02 -7.60
CA ARG A 18 2.27 1.85 -8.17
C ARG A 18 2.84 0.51 -7.70
N TRP A 19 4.16 0.41 -7.50
CA TRP A 19 4.78 -0.81 -6.96
C TRP A 19 4.41 -1.02 -5.49
N LEU A 20 4.45 0.04 -4.68
CA LEU A 20 4.01 0.01 -3.28
C LEU A 20 2.52 -0.33 -3.15
N GLY A 21 1.67 0.25 -4.00
CA GLY A 21 0.25 -0.02 -4.02
C GLY A 21 -0.08 -1.49 -4.30
N ARG A 22 0.58 -2.08 -5.32
CA ARG A 22 0.47 -3.53 -5.61
C ARG A 22 0.98 -4.40 -4.47
N GLY A 23 2.10 -4.02 -3.86
CA GLY A 23 2.66 -4.73 -2.71
C GLY A 23 1.69 -4.74 -1.52
N LEU A 24 1.09 -3.59 -1.20
CA LEU A 24 0.13 -3.45 -0.11
C LEU A 24 -1.14 -4.27 -0.37
N MET A 25 -1.66 -4.25 -1.60
CA MET A 25 -2.79 -5.09 -2.00
C MET A 25 -2.49 -6.58 -1.87
N ALA A 26 -1.31 -7.02 -2.33
CA ALA A 26 -0.92 -8.42 -2.25
C ALA A 26 -0.80 -8.91 -0.80
N VAL A 27 -0.18 -8.10 0.07
CA VAL A 27 -0.08 -8.41 1.51
C VAL A 27 -1.45 -8.46 2.16
N ALA A 28 -2.32 -7.48 1.88
CA ALA A 28 -3.68 -7.46 2.42
C ALA A 28 -4.49 -8.69 1.98
N ALA A 29 -4.38 -9.08 0.71
CA ALA A 29 -5.04 -10.28 0.18
C ALA A 29 -4.51 -11.57 0.84
N LEU A 30 -3.20 -11.69 1.05
CA LEU A 30 -2.62 -12.85 1.74
C LEU A 30 -3.06 -12.95 3.20
N VAL A 31 -3.09 -11.82 3.91
CA VAL A 31 -3.60 -11.76 5.30
C VAL A 31 -5.07 -12.16 5.34
N ALA A 32 -5.90 -11.66 4.41
CA ALA A 32 -7.31 -12.03 4.31
C ALA A 32 -7.50 -13.52 4.04
N ALA A 33 -6.76 -14.09 3.08
CA ALA A 33 -6.83 -15.51 2.74
C ALA A 33 -6.39 -16.41 3.91
N TRP A 34 -5.32 -16.03 4.60
CA TRP A 34 -4.85 -16.73 5.80
C TRP A 34 -5.91 -16.69 6.91
N TRP A 35 -6.49 -15.52 7.16
CA TRP A 35 -7.51 -15.34 8.19
C TRP A 35 -8.79 -16.12 7.86
N LEU A 36 -9.23 -16.12 6.60
CA LEU A 36 -10.40 -16.89 6.15
C LEU A 36 -10.17 -18.40 6.34
N ARG A 37 -8.97 -18.90 5.99
CA ARG A 37 -8.59 -20.30 6.25
C ARG A 37 -8.61 -20.63 7.75
N ARG A 38 -8.21 -19.68 8.59
CA ARG A 38 -8.25 -19.82 10.05
C ARG A 38 -9.67 -19.79 10.60
N LEU A 39 -10.56 -18.97 10.03
CA LEU A 39 -11.97 -18.88 10.39
C LEU A 39 -12.68 -20.24 10.24
N VAL A 40 -12.41 -20.95 9.13
CA VAL A 40 -12.97 -22.30 8.89
C VAL A 40 -12.49 -23.32 9.92
N ARG A 41 -11.22 -23.23 10.35
CA ARG A 41 -10.63 -24.21 11.30
C ARG A 41 -10.88 -23.88 12.76
N ARG A 42 -10.97 -22.60 13.12
CA ARG A 42 -11.08 -22.08 14.49
C ARG A 42 -11.94 -20.81 14.49
N PRO A 43 -13.27 -20.93 14.45
CA PRO A 43 -14.17 -19.79 14.24
C PRO A 43 -14.15 -18.80 15.40
N LEU A 44 -14.20 -19.28 16.66
CA LEU A 44 -14.25 -18.40 17.85
C LEU A 44 -13.04 -17.47 17.97
N ILE A 45 -11.83 -18.00 17.84
CA ILE A 45 -10.60 -17.20 17.92
C ILE A 45 -10.52 -16.24 16.73
N SER A 46 -10.98 -16.66 15.55
CA SER A 46 -10.93 -15.83 14.35
C SER A 46 -11.93 -14.67 14.41
N LEU A 47 -13.11 -14.89 15.03
CA LEU A 47 -14.10 -13.85 15.33
C LEU A 47 -13.54 -12.81 16.30
N LEU A 48 -12.78 -13.20 17.31
CA LEU A 48 -12.11 -12.26 18.21
C LEU A 48 -11.06 -11.38 17.50
N LEU A 49 -10.43 -11.91 16.45
CA LEU A 49 -9.46 -11.17 15.63
C LEU A 49 -10.12 -10.30 14.55
N ALA A 50 -11.39 -10.53 14.23
CA ALA A 50 -12.13 -9.80 13.20
C ALA A 50 -12.08 -8.27 13.34
N PRO A 51 -12.31 -7.66 14.53
CA PRO A 51 -12.30 -6.20 14.66
C PRO A 51 -10.93 -5.56 14.40
N ALA A 52 -9.83 -6.31 14.48
CA ALA A 52 -8.50 -5.80 14.13
C ALA A 52 -8.14 -6.10 12.66
N LEU A 53 -8.42 -7.32 12.20
CA LEU A 53 -8.00 -7.76 10.86
C LEU A 53 -8.86 -7.18 9.74
N LEU A 54 -10.17 -7.01 9.95
CA LEU A 54 -11.05 -6.43 8.93
C LEU A 54 -10.65 -4.99 8.59
N PRO A 55 -10.47 -4.06 9.55
CA PRO A 55 -10.01 -2.71 9.23
C PRO A 55 -8.64 -2.70 8.56
N ALA A 56 -7.70 -3.53 9.04
CA ALA A 56 -6.35 -3.60 8.47
C ALA A 56 -6.36 -4.04 7.00
N VAL A 57 -7.16 -5.06 6.65
CA VAL A 57 -7.31 -5.54 5.28
C VAL A 57 -7.99 -4.47 4.42
N VAL A 58 -9.07 -3.85 4.90
CA VAL A 58 -9.79 -2.80 4.17
C VAL A 58 -8.89 -1.61 3.88
N LEU A 59 -8.15 -1.12 4.89
CA LEU A 59 -7.21 -0.02 4.72
C LEU A 59 -6.06 -0.38 3.79
N GLY A 60 -5.52 -1.60 3.89
CA GLY A 60 -4.45 -2.07 2.99
C GLY A 60 -4.90 -2.17 1.54
N LEU A 61 -6.10 -2.68 1.29
CA LEU A 61 -6.67 -2.73 -0.06
C LEU A 61 -7.00 -1.33 -0.58
N TRP A 62 -7.60 -0.48 0.24
CA TRP A 62 -7.94 0.89 -0.13
C TRP A 62 -6.69 1.73 -0.44
N ALA A 63 -5.72 1.76 0.46
CA ALA A 63 -4.47 2.49 0.24
C ALA A 63 -3.70 1.94 -0.98
N GLY A 64 -3.71 0.61 -1.16
CA GLY A 64 -3.08 0.01 -2.33
C GLY A 64 -3.79 0.35 -3.64
N PHE A 65 -5.12 0.46 -3.62
CA PHE A 65 -5.93 0.89 -4.76
C PHE A 65 -5.66 2.36 -5.07
N THR A 66 -5.68 3.21 -4.05
CA THR A 66 -5.38 4.64 -4.19
C THR A 66 -3.98 4.86 -4.76
N LEU A 67 -2.96 4.10 -4.34
CA LEU A 67 -1.60 4.26 -4.86
C LEU A 67 -1.38 3.66 -6.26
N ASN A 68 -2.20 2.69 -6.67
CA ASN A 68 -2.01 1.98 -7.92
C ASN A 68 -2.94 2.44 -9.06
N VAL A 69 -4.11 2.97 -8.72
CA VAL A 69 -5.19 3.24 -9.68
C VAL A 69 -5.63 4.70 -9.67
N MET A 70 -5.74 5.30 -8.49
CA MET A 70 -6.00 6.74 -8.41
C MET A 70 -4.65 7.40 -8.67
N ASP A 71 -4.50 8.23 -9.70
CA ASP A 71 -3.29 9.02 -9.93
C ASP A 71 -3.16 10.15 -8.89
N TRP A 72 -3.34 9.80 -7.60
CA TRP A 72 -3.28 10.66 -6.42
C TRP A 72 -1.94 11.38 -6.31
N ASP A 73 -0.89 10.76 -6.84
CA ASP A 73 0.45 11.30 -6.81
C ASP A 73 0.72 12.24 -7.99
N GLU A 74 -0.16 12.41 -8.98
CA GLU A 74 0.12 13.17 -10.20
C GLU A 74 -0.02 14.71 -10.01
N PRO A 75 0.94 15.53 -10.49
CA PRO A 75 2.21 15.14 -11.12
C PRO A 75 3.30 14.88 -10.05
N ALA A 76 3.61 13.60 -9.80
CA ALA A 76 4.66 13.21 -8.85
C ALA A 76 6.04 13.54 -9.42
N ASP A 77 6.09 13.56 -10.75
CA ASP A 77 7.20 13.95 -11.56
C ASP A 77 7.14 15.48 -11.76
N PHE A 78 7.52 16.24 -10.73
CA PHE A 78 7.97 17.61 -10.97
C PHE A 78 9.23 17.51 -11.84
N LEU A 79 9.04 17.62 -13.15
CA LEU A 79 10.12 17.93 -14.07
C LEU A 79 10.82 19.17 -13.51
N GLY A 80 12.10 19.03 -13.22
CA GLY A 80 12.95 20.15 -12.86
C GLY A 80 12.75 21.27 -13.87
N ASP A 81 12.81 22.49 -13.34
CA ASP A 81 12.77 23.76 -14.02
C ASP A 81 13.79 23.88 -15.18
N GLU A 82 13.51 23.23 -16.31
CA GLU A 82 14.27 23.36 -17.57
C GLU A 82 13.44 24.12 -18.63
N GLY A 83 12.58 25.05 -18.19
CA GLY A 83 11.60 25.73 -19.05
C GLY A 83 11.54 27.26 -18.98
N SER A 84 12.43 27.94 -18.25
CA SER A 84 12.40 29.42 -18.14
C SER A 84 13.76 30.11 -18.28
N ALA A 85 14.58 29.64 -19.22
CA ALA A 85 15.74 30.40 -19.70
C ALA A 85 15.76 30.37 -21.24
N ALA A 86 14.72 30.97 -21.84
CA ALA A 86 14.71 31.40 -23.23
C ALA A 86 14.70 32.93 -23.28
#